data_AF-K2BCJ4-F1
#
_entry.id   AF-K2BCJ4-F1
#
_cell.length_a   1.000
_cell.length_b   1.000
_cell.length_c   1.000
_cell.angle_alpha   90.00
_cell.angle_beta   90.00
_cell.angle_gamma   90.00
#
_symmetry.space_group_name_H-M   'P 1'
#
loop_
_entity.id
_entity.type
_entity.pdbx_description
1 polymer ?
#
loop_
_entity_poly.entity_id
_entity_poly.type
_entity_poly.pdbx_seq_one_letter_code
_entity_poly.pdbx_strand_id
1 'polypeptide(L)'
;MAIMIKTSKPNIQTSRVTERINAEAFKLLENHPEGLRWSELLSKIKKSDPTFHPKTVNGSIWKLVEKFPDRIYKPSKGLFRLLKYK
;
A
#
# COMPACT_ATOMS: atom_id res chain seq x y z
N MET A 1 -12.82 4.57 -25.55
CA MET A 1 -11.74 5.38 -24.92
C MET A 1 -11.09 4.54 -23.83
N ALA A 2 -9.96 3.90 -24.11
CA ALA A 2 -9.19 3.21 -23.09
C ALA A 2 -8.35 4.26 -22.35
N ILE A 3 -8.68 4.52 -21.10
CA ILE A 3 -7.85 5.33 -20.20
C ILE A 3 -6.59 4.52 -19.92
N MET A 4 -5.48 4.83 -20.59
CA MET A 4 -4.14 4.40 -20.20
C MET A 4 -3.84 4.97 -18.81
N ILE A 5 -4.11 4.20 -17.75
CA ILE A 5 -3.62 4.53 -16.42
C ILE A 5 -2.11 4.28 -16.40
N LYS A 6 -1.32 5.33 -16.63
CA LYS A 6 0.08 5.35 -16.20
C LYS A 6 0.06 5.30 -14.68
N THR A 7 0.11 4.11 -14.08
CA THR A 7 0.14 3.96 -12.62
C THR A 7 1.53 4.38 -12.12
N SER A 8 1.80 5.67 -12.00
CA SER A 8 3.02 6.17 -11.35
C SER A 8 3.10 5.59 -9.93
N LYS A 9 4.29 5.17 -9.47
CA LYS A 9 4.48 4.72 -8.08
C LYS A 9 3.98 5.83 -7.12
N PRO A 10 3.28 5.48 -6.02
CA PRO A 10 2.84 6.47 -5.05
C PRO A 10 4.05 7.22 -4.48
N ASN A 11 3.91 8.55 -4.32
CA ASN A 11 4.97 9.44 -3.88
C ASN A 11 4.73 9.88 -2.42
N ILE A 12 5.76 9.81 -1.57
CA ILE A 12 5.69 10.21 -0.16
C ILE A 12 5.67 11.73 0.06
N GLN A 13 6.11 12.53 -0.94
CA GLN A 13 6.22 13.99 -0.86
C GLN A 13 4.96 14.74 -1.34
N THR A 14 3.90 14.02 -1.71
CA THR A 14 2.60 14.61 -2.09
C THR A 14 1.86 15.20 -0.89
N SER A 15 1.00 16.19 -1.12
CA SER A 15 0.10 16.75 -0.09
C SER A 15 -1.02 15.79 0.30
N ARG A 16 -1.31 14.77 -0.52
CA ARG A 16 -2.40 13.82 -0.29
C ARG A 16 -2.00 12.72 0.69
N VAL A 17 -2.61 12.74 1.87
CA VAL A 17 -2.39 11.73 2.94
C VAL A 17 -2.54 10.29 2.42
N THR A 18 -3.52 10.01 1.56
CA THR A 18 -3.74 8.65 1.02
C THR A 18 -2.62 8.19 0.09
N GLU A 19 -2.05 9.08 -0.72
CA GLU A 19 -0.91 8.75 -1.57
C GLU A 19 0.36 8.53 -0.72
N ARG A 20 0.56 9.33 0.33
CA ARG A 20 1.65 9.13 1.30
C ARG A 20 1.55 7.77 1.99
N ILE A 21 0.36 7.39 2.44
CA ILE A 21 0.09 6.07 3.04
C ILE A 21 0.39 4.94 2.04
N ASN A 22 -0.05 5.09 0.79
CA ASN A 22 0.23 4.10 -0.24
C ASN A 22 1.73 4.00 -0.51
N ALA A 23 2.46 5.12 -0.56
CA ALA A 23 3.91 5.13 -0.73
C ALA A 23 4.62 4.37 0.39
N GLU A 24 4.22 4.59 1.63
CA GLU A 24 4.78 3.87 2.78
C GLU A 24 4.42 2.37 2.73
N ALA A 25 3.19 2.02 2.35
CA ALA A 25 2.79 0.63 2.17
C ALA A 25 3.64 -0.09 1.11
N PHE A 26 3.91 0.56 -0.03
CA PHE A 26 4.79 0.03 -1.06
C PHE A 26 6.21 -0.14 -0.53
N LYS A 27 6.78 0.88 0.12
CA LYS A 27 8.12 0.82 0.71
C LYS A 27 8.25 -0.32 1.72
N LEU A 28 7.23 -0.56 2.53
CA LEU A 28 7.21 -1.70 3.46
C LEU A 28 7.17 -3.03 2.71
N LEU A 29 6.34 -3.18 1.68
CA LEU A 29 6.27 -4.42 0.89
C LEU A 29 7.53 -4.66 0.03
N GLU A 30 8.22 -3.60 -0.38
CA GLU A 30 9.54 -3.67 -1.04
C GLU A 30 10.60 -4.25 -0.09
N ASN A 31 10.57 -3.84 1.18
CA ASN A 31 11.48 -4.35 2.21
C ASN A 31 11.11 -5.75 2.73
N HIS A 32 9.92 -6.25 2.39
CA HIS A 32 9.39 -7.55 2.83
C HIS A 32 8.97 -8.38 1.61
N PRO A 33 9.92 -9.03 0.91
CA PRO A 33 9.63 -9.81 -0.29
C PRO A 33 8.62 -10.92 -0.07
N GLU A 34 8.49 -11.45 1.15
CA GLU A 34 7.49 -12.44 1.60
C GLU A 34 6.06 -11.88 1.71
N GLY A 35 5.94 -10.55 1.75
CA GLY A 35 4.70 -9.82 2.00
C GLY A 35 4.45 -9.55 3.47
N LEU A 36 3.41 -8.77 3.76
CA LEU A 36 3.04 -8.38 5.13
C LEU A 36 1.57 -8.63 5.41
N ARG A 37 1.26 -9.06 6.64
CA ARG A 37 -0.13 -9.15 7.10
C ARG A 37 -0.73 -7.75 7.23
N TRP A 38 -2.05 -7.66 7.10
CA TRP A 38 -2.81 -6.43 7.26
C TRP A 38 -2.51 -5.71 8.59
N SER A 39 -2.51 -6.45 9.69
CA SER A 39 -2.23 -5.92 11.03
C SER A 39 -0.81 -5.35 11.14
N GLU A 40 0.16 -6.01 10.51
CA GLU A 40 1.55 -5.56 10.48
C GLU A 40 1.73 -4.31 9.61
N LEU A 41 1.17 -4.30 8.39
CA LEU A 41 1.13 -3.13 7.52
C LEU A 41 0.51 -1.93 8.24
N LEU A 42 -0.65 -2.14 8.88
CA LEU A 42 -1.33 -1.12 9.66
C LEU A 42 -0.44 -0.57 10.79
N SER A 43 0.17 -1.46 11.57
CA SER A 43 1.01 -1.08 12.70
C SER A 43 2.26 -0.33 12.23
N LYS A 44 2.95 -0.84 11.21
CA LYS A 44 4.17 -0.24 10.65
C LYS A 44 3.90 1.14 10.04
N ILE A 45 2.81 1.30 9.29
CA ILE A 45 2.44 2.61 8.71
C ILE A 45 2.12 3.63 9.81
N LYS A 46 1.34 3.24 10.83
CA LYS A 46 1.03 4.12 11.97
C LYS A 46 2.27 4.50 12.78
N LYS A 47 3.22 3.56 12.94
CA LYS A 47 4.50 3.81 13.61
C LYS A 47 5.41 4.73 12.78
N SER A 48 5.36 4.63 11.45
CA SER A 48 6.17 5.46 10.56
C SER A 48 5.72 6.92 10.57
N ASP A 49 4.41 7.16 10.63
CA ASP A 49 3.87 8.52 10.73
C ASP A 49 2.60 8.53 11.60
N PRO A 50 2.70 8.96 12.86
CA PRO A 50 1.56 9.01 13.79
C PRO A 50 0.54 10.10 13.41
N THR A 51 0.84 10.99 12.46
CA THR A 51 -0.14 11.98 11.96
C THR A 51 -1.22 11.33 11.09
N PHE A 52 -0.98 10.10 10.60
CA PHE A 52 -1.97 9.39 9.80
C PHE A 52 -3.16 8.94 10.65
N HIS A 53 -4.34 9.46 10.32
CA HIS A 53 -5.57 9.03 10.98
C HIS A 53 -5.83 7.53 10.75
N PRO A 54 -6.05 6.73 11.82
CA PRO A 54 -6.33 5.29 11.72
C PRO A 54 -7.37 4.87 10.67
N LYS A 55 -8.47 5.63 10.52
CA LYS A 55 -9.53 5.33 9.54
C LYS A 55 -9.00 5.45 8.09
N THR A 56 -8.18 6.47 7.83
CA THR A 56 -7.58 6.71 6.53
C THR A 56 -6.55 5.64 6.17
N VAL A 57 -5.76 5.19 7.14
CA VAL A 57 -4.81 4.08 6.93
C VAL A 57 -5.56 2.80 6.60
N ASN A 58 -6.58 2.44 7.39
CA ASN A 58 -7.41 1.26 7.14
C ASN A 58 -8.01 1.28 5.73
N GLY A 59 -8.65 2.39 5.35
CA GLY A 59 -9.27 2.54 4.04
C GLY A 59 -8.26 2.47 2.89
N SER A 60 -7.08 3.09 3.06
CA SER A 60 -6.02 3.07 2.05
C SER A 60 -5.45 1.66 1.84
N ILE A 61 -5.17 0.91 2.92
CA ILE A 61 -4.68 -0.47 2.83
C ILE A 61 -5.72 -1.39 2.19
N TRP A 62 -7.01 -1.22 2.53
CA TRP A 62 -8.08 -2.05 1.96
C TRP A 62 -8.20 -1.86 0.45
N LYS A 63 -8.17 -0.60 -0.02
CA LYS A 63 -8.20 -0.22 -1.44
C LYS A 63 -6.88 -0.43 -2.18
N LEU A 64 -5.82 -0.86 -1.50
CA LEU A 64 -4.47 -0.94 -2.08
C LEU A 64 -4.41 -1.91 -3.27
N VAL A 65 -5.10 -3.06 -3.17
CA VAL A 65 -5.16 -4.07 -4.25
C VAL A 65 -6.09 -3.64 -5.38
N GLU A 66 -7.16 -2.90 -5.07
CA GLU A 66 -8.06 -2.34 -6.09
C GLU A 66 -7.37 -1.21 -6.89
N LYS A 67 -6.53 -0.40 -6.22
CA LYS A 67 -5.80 0.71 -6.84
C LYS A 67 -4.57 0.26 -7.62
N PHE A 68 -3.93 -0.82 -7.19
CA PHE A 68 -2.69 -1.31 -7.79
C PHE A 68 -2.75 -2.83 -8.08
N PRO A 69 -3.74 -3.28 -8.87
CA PRO A 69 -3.93 -4.71 -9.16
C PRO A 69 -2.79 -5.28 -10.01
N ASP A 70 -2.08 -4.42 -10.74
CA ASP A 70 -0.89 -4.73 -11.55
C ASP A 70 0.38 -4.90 -10.70
N ARG A 71 0.34 -4.57 -9.40
CA ARG A 71 1.53 -4.59 -8.53
C ARG A 71 1.38 -5.37 -7.26
N ILE A 72 0.19 -5.39 -6.68
CA ILE A 72 -0.05 -6.02 -5.37
C ILE A 72 -1.11 -7.08 -5.54
N TYR A 73 -0.84 -8.25 -4.97
CA TYR A 73 -1.80 -9.33 -4.89
C TYR A 73 -1.88 -9.85 -3.46
N LYS A 74 -2.87 -10.71 -3.19
CA LYS A 74 -3.06 -11.35 -1.89
C LYS A 74 -2.83 -12.85 -2.03
N PRO A 75 -1.66 -13.39 -1.63
CA PRO A 75 -1.43 -14.84 -1.64
C PRO A 75 -2.37 -15.59 -0.68
N SER A 76 -2.84 -14.91 0.37
CA SER A 76 -3.76 -15.46 1.37
C SER A 76 -4.58 -14.33 2.00
N LYS A 77 -5.67 -14.68 2.71
CA LYS A 77 -6.51 -13.69 3.39
C LYS A 77 -5.68 -12.81 4.34
N GLY A 78 -5.73 -11.51 4.09
CA GLY A 78 -5.02 -10.50 4.89
C GLY A 78 -3.50 -10.45 4.70
N LEU A 79 -2.92 -11.18 3.75
CA LEU A 79 -1.51 -11.05 3.36
C LEU A 79 -1.42 -10.24 2.08
N PHE A 80 -0.55 -9.23 2.05
CA PHE A 80 -0.30 -8.38 0.89
C PHE A 80 1.13 -8.60 0.42
N ARG A 81 1.32 -8.75 -0.89
CA ARG A 81 2.66 -9.00 -1.47
C ARG A 81 2.77 -8.33 -2.83
N LEU A 82 3.97 -7.88 -3.19
CA LEU A 82 4.24 -7.35 -4.52
C LEU A 82 4.35 -8.48 -5.54
N LEU A 83 3.76 -8.28 -6.73
CA LEU A 83 3.76 -9.23 -7.83
C LEU A 83 5.17 -9.53 -8.36
N LYS A 84 6.10 -8.58 -8.28
CA LYS A 84 7.49 -8.79 -8.71
C LYS A 84 8.27 -9.81 -7.87
N TYR A 85 7.75 -10.17 -6.69
CA TYR A 85 8.33 -11.20 -5.80
C TYR A 85 7.52 -12.50 -5.82
N LYS A 86 6.45 -12.56 -6.62
CA LYS A 86 5.75 -13.81 -6.91
C LYS A 86 6.64 -14.68 -7.79
#